data_AF-A0AAD8V104-F1
#
_entry.id   AF-A0AAD8V104-F1
#
_cell.length_a   1.000
_cell.length_b   1.000
_cell.length_c   1.000
_cell.angle_alpha   90.00
_cell.angle_beta   90.00
_cell.angle_gamma   90.00
#
_symmetry.space_group_name_H-M   'P 1'
#
loop_
_entity.id
_entity.type
_entity.pdbx_description
1 polymer ?
#
loop_
_entity_poly.entity_id
_entity_poly.type
_entity_poly.pdbx_seq_one_letter_code
_entity_poly.pdbx_strand_id
1 'polypeptide(L)'
;MLYRHESRPRQTLIASFAAWKAFLLAIALGSAVAPSYDTSTTLMLRRNESDLSIVTRLTRWDALYYTQSARRGYVFEQEWAFNAGLPVIVSGLVKSARLLGIHDDGTGALEAALAIVVAHVAHLFAVLMLYELTLKLFSRPRLAFLSALLHVLSPAGLFLSAPYAESLCAFFSFAGYYVLSCVSDEPKGSLRWTAGQVLAGAIFGLATASRSNGLLNGLPFVAECLMFLPSLLTSPTGLTNLATLFGLVVGGLLVATGSVIPQALAWLRYCSGVSEARPWCARTVPSIYTFVQEHYWGVGLFRYWTLSNVPLFILAAPVLGLLVISGCEVMTGMSGLTRTPMADKPVPQRDGTRSALVISMAAAQVLLAVLAITTYHVQIITRIASGYAVWYWWTASCLLDNGADGKRQGLGGRIVTFFVMYAAIQGVLFASFLPPA
;
A
#
# COMPACT_ATOMS: atom_id res chain seq x y z
N MET A 1 15.20 6.76 -23.92
CA MET A 1 13.80 6.86 -23.43
C MET A 1 13.54 8.08 -22.55
N LEU A 2 14.47 8.51 -21.68
CA LEU A 2 14.24 9.61 -20.72
C LEU A 2 14.06 11.02 -21.34
N TYR A 3 14.43 11.26 -22.60
CA TYR A 3 14.29 12.58 -23.24
C TYR A 3 12.83 13.01 -23.54
N ARG A 4 11.87 12.06 -23.53
CA ARG A 4 10.43 12.33 -23.81
C ARG A 4 9.58 12.64 -22.56
N HIS A 5 10.18 12.72 -21.38
CA HIS A 5 9.43 12.93 -20.13
C HIS A 5 8.74 14.30 -20.05
N GLU A 6 9.31 15.33 -20.71
CA GLU A 6 8.74 16.68 -20.70
C GLU A 6 7.51 16.81 -21.61
N SER A 7 7.43 16.04 -22.70
CA SER A 7 6.31 16.09 -23.66
C SER A 7 5.25 15.00 -23.46
N ARG A 8 5.66 13.80 -23.02
CA ARG A 8 4.76 12.65 -22.82
C ARG A 8 5.11 11.87 -21.54
N PRO A 9 4.90 12.47 -20.35
CA PRO A 9 5.29 11.89 -19.06
C PRO A 9 4.60 10.55 -18.79
N ARG A 10 3.28 10.45 -19.04
CA ARG A 10 2.51 9.21 -18.82
C ARG A 10 3.01 8.04 -19.67
N GLN A 11 3.28 8.28 -20.96
CA GLN A 11 3.82 7.23 -21.85
C GLN A 11 5.21 6.78 -21.41
N THR A 12 6.03 7.72 -20.95
CA THR A 12 7.37 7.40 -20.42
C THR A 12 7.25 6.56 -19.14
N LEU A 13 6.33 6.88 -18.22
CA LEU A 13 6.07 6.08 -17.02
C LEU A 13 5.59 4.67 -17.35
N ILE A 14 4.66 4.52 -18.30
CA ILE A 14 4.17 3.20 -18.74
C ILE A 14 5.31 2.37 -19.36
N ALA A 15 6.15 2.98 -20.20
CA ALA A 15 7.30 2.31 -20.79
C ALA A 15 8.34 1.90 -19.74
N SER A 16 8.67 2.79 -18.79
CA SER A 16 9.56 2.49 -17.67
C SER A 16 8.99 1.39 -16.77
N PHE A 17 7.68 1.41 -16.51
CA PHE A 17 6.99 0.36 -15.78
C PHE A 17 7.12 -0.99 -16.48
N ALA A 18 6.80 -1.06 -17.77
CA ALA A 18 6.91 -2.29 -18.55
C ALA A 18 8.35 -2.84 -18.56
N ALA A 19 9.34 -1.97 -18.77
CA ALA A 19 10.75 -2.35 -18.74
C ALA A 19 11.19 -2.87 -17.36
N TRP A 20 10.78 -2.19 -16.28
CA TRP A 20 11.11 -2.63 -14.92
C TRP A 20 10.43 -3.94 -14.55
N LYS A 21 9.17 -4.14 -14.93
CA LYS A 21 8.47 -5.42 -14.74
C LYS A 21 9.12 -6.53 -15.55
N ALA A 22 9.46 -6.30 -16.81
CA ALA A 22 10.17 -7.28 -17.61
C ALA A 22 11.51 -7.68 -16.96
N PHE A 23 12.27 -6.72 -16.42
CA PHE A 23 13.50 -6.98 -15.69
C PHE A 23 13.28 -7.85 -14.44
N LEU A 24 12.30 -7.52 -13.59
CA LEU A 24 12.00 -8.31 -12.39
C LEU A 24 11.48 -9.71 -12.72
N LEU A 25 10.65 -9.86 -13.76
CA LEU A 25 10.17 -11.16 -14.21
C LEU A 25 11.30 -12.00 -14.82
N ALA A 26 12.25 -11.38 -15.52
CA ALA A 26 13.45 -12.05 -16.02
C ALA A 26 14.32 -12.56 -14.86
N ILE A 27 14.47 -11.78 -13.77
CA ILE A 27 15.11 -12.26 -12.53
C ILE A 27 14.36 -13.47 -11.98
N ALA A 28 13.04 -13.39 -11.82
CA ALA A 28 12.24 -14.47 -11.26
C ALA A 28 12.34 -15.78 -12.07
N LEU A 29 12.40 -15.67 -13.40
CA LEU A 29 12.62 -16.82 -14.29
C LEU A 29 14.07 -17.31 -14.24
N GLY A 30 15.05 -16.41 -14.18
CA GLY A 30 16.48 -16.74 -14.07
C GLY A 30 16.82 -17.47 -12.77
N SER A 31 16.11 -17.18 -11.68
CA SER A 31 16.22 -17.91 -10.41
C SER A 31 15.82 -19.39 -10.51
N ALA A 32 15.19 -19.83 -11.61
CA ALA A 32 14.82 -21.24 -11.81
C ALA A 32 16.01 -22.19 -11.99
N VAL A 33 17.24 -21.66 -12.13
CA VAL A 33 18.47 -22.46 -12.22
C VAL A 33 18.78 -23.18 -10.90
N ALA A 34 18.29 -22.67 -9.76
CA ALA A 34 18.41 -23.30 -8.46
C ALA A 34 17.07 -23.93 -8.02
N PRO A 35 17.10 -25.09 -7.32
CA PRO A 35 15.90 -25.66 -6.71
C PRO A 35 15.32 -24.69 -5.67
N SER A 36 13.99 -24.64 -5.57
CA SER A 36 13.36 -23.81 -4.54
C SER A 36 13.66 -24.36 -3.15
N TYR A 37 13.78 -23.46 -2.17
CA TYR A 37 13.97 -23.84 -0.77
C TYR A 37 12.76 -24.61 -0.20
N ASP A 38 11.56 -24.35 -0.71
CA ASP A 38 10.30 -24.94 -0.25
C ASP A 38 9.41 -25.38 -1.44
N THR A 39 8.69 -26.50 -1.26
CA THR A 39 7.89 -27.18 -2.29
C THR A 39 6.38 -26.88 -2.22
N SER A 40 5.94 -26.01 -1.32
CA SER A 40 4.50 -25.71 -1.09
C SER A 40 3.80 -25.25 -2.37
N THR A 41 4.47 -24.43 -3.19
CA THR A 41 3.91 -23.94 -4.45
C THR A 41 3.74 -25.04 -5.48
N THR A 42 4.73 -25.91 -5.63
CA THR A 42 4.72 -27.01 -6.61
C THR A 42 3.71 -28.08 -6.22
N LEU A 43 3.59 -28.38 -4.92
CA LEU A 43 2.51 -29.22 -4.37
C LEU A 43 1.12 -28.61 -4.60
N MET A 44 0.95 -27.31 -4.32
CA MET A 44 -0.33 -26.62 -4.48
C MET A 44 -0.79 -26.60 -5.94
N LEU A 45 0.11 -26.21 -6.85
CA LEU A 45 -0.19 -26.06 -8.27
C LEU A 45 -0.08 -27.38 -9.05
N ARG A 46 0.32 -28.48 -8.39
CA ARG A 46 0.66 -29.77 -9.03
C ARG A 46 1.61 -29.62 -10.22
N ARG A 47 2.66 -28.82 -10.05
CA ARG A 47 3.69 -28.53 -11.06
C ARG A 47 5.04 -29.06 -10.63
N ASN A 48 5.91 -29.33 -11.60
CA ASN A 48 7.29 -29.72 -11.29
C ASN A 48 8.15 -28.47 -11.04
N GLU A 49 9.13 -28.59 -10.13
CA GLU A 49 10.11 -27.54 -9.83
C GLU A 49 10.92 -27.11 -11.06
N SER A 50 11.14 -28.05 -12.00
CA SER A 50 11.85 -27.85 -13.27
C SER A 50 11.06 -27.03 -14.30
N ASP A 51 9.75 -26.82 -14.10
CA ASP A 51 8.92 -26.12 -15.06
C ASP A 51 9.23 -24.62 -15.04
N LEU A 52 9.61 -24.07 -16.19
CA LEU A 52 9.85 -22.64 -16.35
C LEU A 52 8.51 -21.89 -16.38
N SER A 53 7.94 -21.68 -15.19
CA SER A 53 6.61 -21.09 -15.01
C SER A 53 6.67 -19.86 -14.11
N ILE A 54 6.33 -18.69 -14.69
CA ILE A 54 6.26 -17.44 -13.94
C ILE A 54 5.23 -17.50 -12.81
N VAL A 55 4.11 -18.19 -13.02
CA VAL A 55 3.07 -18.39 -12.00
C VAL A 55 3.65 -19.13 -10.80
N THR A 56 4.48 -20.15 -11.02
CA THR A 56 5.14 -20.90 -9.95
C THR A 56 6.18 -20.04 -9.22
N ARG A 57 6.96 -19.24 -9.96
CA ARG A 57 8.01 -18.40 -9.36
C ARG A 57 7.45 -17.19 -8.60
N LEU A 58 6.27 -16.70 -8.97
CA LEU A 58 5.63 -15.57 -8.30
C LEU A 58 4.66 -15.97 -7.18
N THR A 59 4.16 -17.21 -7.17
CA THR A 59 3.19 -17.66 -6.14
C THR A 59 3.92 -18.31 -4.96
N ARG A 60 4.59 -17.49 -4.14
CA ARG A 60 5.42 -17.91 -3.01
C ARG A 60 4.99 -17.20 -1.73
N TRP A 61 5.29 -17.79 -0.57
CA TRP A 61 4.97 -17.19 0.74
C TRP A 61 3.48 -16.84 0.89
N ASP A 62 3.16 -15.62 1.35
CA ASP A 62 1.80 -15.14 1.57
C ASP A 62 0.89 -15.22 0.32
N ALA A 63 1.48 -15.26 -0.89
CA ALA A 63 0.72 -15.44 -2.13
C ALA A 63 -0.09 -16.75 -2.16
N LEU A 64 0.36 -17.78 -1.43
CA LEU A 64 -0.36 -19.04 -1.30
C LEU A 64 -1.71 -18.82 -0.61
N TYR A 65 -1.73 -18.02 0.46
CA TYR A 65 -2.97 -17.70 1.19
C TYR A 65 -3.95 -16.90 0.34
N TYR A 66 -3.47 -15.88 -0.39
CA TYR A 66 -4.32 -15.11 -1.30
C TYR A 66 -4.90 -15.97 -2.43
N THR A 67 -4.08 -16.83 -3.03
CA THR A 67 -4.49 -17.73 -4.13
C THR A 67 -5.52 -18.75 -3.64
N GLN A 68 -5.27 -19.40 -2.49
CA GLN A 68 -6.23 -20.35 -1.91
C GLN A 68 -7.53 -19.67 -1.50
N SER A 69 -7.45 -18.50 -0.87
CA SER A 69 -8.65 -17.73 -0.49
C SER A 69 -9.47 -17.34 -1.72
N ALA A 70 -8.82 -17.00 -2.85
CA ALA A 70 -9.52 -16.71 -4.11
C ALA A 70 -10.21 -17.95 -4.70
N ARG A 71 -9.60 -19.13 -4.54
CA ARG A 71 -10.12 -20.39 -5.09
C ARG A 71 -11.32 -20.93 -4.31
N ARG A 72 -11.19 -20.99 -2.98
CA ARG A 72 -12.13 -21.72 -2.10
C ARG A 72 -12.73 -20.88 -0.96
N GLY A 73 -12.39 -19.59 -0.88
CA GLY A 73 -12.71 -18.76 0.28
C GLY A 73 -11.90 -19.15 1.51
N TYR A 74 -12.16 -18.46 2.64
CA TYR A 74 -11.52 -18.79 3.91
C TYR A 74 -12.05 -20.11 4.46
N VAL A 75 -11.14 -21.00 4.81
CA VAL A 75 -11.40 -22.29 5.44
C VAL A 75 -10.79 -22.32 6.84
N PHE A 76 -9.54 -21.88 6.97
CA PHE A 76 -8.82 -21.92 8.25
C PHE A 76 -8.73 -20.54 8.91
N GLU A 77 -8.64 -20.55 10.25
CA GLU A 77 -8.59 -19.33 11.06
C GLU A 77 -7.40 -18.44 10.70
N GLN A 78 -6.21 -19.03 10.48
CA GLN A 78 -4.99 -18.30 10.14
C GLN A 78 -5.06 -17.53 8.82
N GLU A 79 -5.95 -17.92 7.89
CA GLU A 79 -6.09 -17.27 6.59
C GLU A 79 -6.70 -15.86 6.72
N TRP A 80 -7.41 -15.58 7.82
CA TRP A 80 -8.00 -14.27 8.11
C TRP A 80 -6.99 -13.18 8.46
N ALA A 81 -5.69 -13.51 8.54
CA ALA A 81 -4.61 -12.52 8.53
C ALA A 81 -4.45 -11.82 7.16
N PHE A 82 -4.95 -12.43 6.08
CA PHE A 82 -4.83 -11.93 4.72
C PHE A 82 -6.18 -11.41 4.27
N ASN A 83 -6.30 -10.09 4.03
CA ASN A 83 -7.58 -9.47 3.76
C ASN A 83 -8.21 -9.91 2.43
N ALA A 84 -9.54 -9.80 2.34
CA ALA A 84 -10.35 -10.40 1.28
C ALA A 84 -10.34 -9.63 -0.06
N GLY A 85 -9.79 -8.41 -0.10
CA GLY A 85 -9.87 -7.53 -1.28
C GLY A 85 -9.31 -8.17 -2.55
N LEU A 86 -8.07 -8.67 -2.52
CA LEU A 86 -7.47 -9.37 -3.66
C LEU A 86 -8.23 -10.69 -3.97
N PRO A 87 -8.48 -11.59 -2.99
CA PRO A 87 -9.22 -12.82 -3.24
C PRO A 87 -10.57 -12.61 -3.92
N VAL A 88 -11.40 -11.67 -3.45
CA VAL A 88 -12.74 -11.41 -4.00
C VAL A 88 -12.68 -10.97 -5.46
N ILE A 89 -11.74 -10.07 -5.80
CA ILE A 89 -11.54 -9.62 -7.19
C ILE A 89 -11.15 -10.81 -8.07
N VAL A 90 -10.17 -11.61 -7.63
CA VAL A 90 -9.68 -12.77 -8.39
C VAL A 90 -10.76 -13.83 -8.55
N SER A 91 -11.52 -14.15 -7.50
CA SER A 91 -12.66 -15.09 -7.59
C SER A 91 -13.69 -14.62 -8.61
N GLY A 92 -13.99 -13.32 -8.67
CA GLY A 92 -14.90 -12.74 -9.65
C GLY A 92 -14.39 -12.86 -11.09
N LEU A 93 -13.09 -12.59 -11.30
CA LEU A 93 -12.44 -12.76 -12.60
C LEU A 93 -12.42 -14.22 -13.05
N VAL A 94 -12.13 -15.16 -12.15
CA VAL A 94 -12.16 -16.61 -12.44
C VAL A 94 -13.57 -17.06 -12.82
N LYS A 95 -14.60 -16.64 -12.07
CA LYS A 95 -16.00 -16.94 -12.44
C LYS A 95 -16.35 -16.41 -13.83
N SER A 96 -15.89 -15.21 -14.16
CA SER A 96 -16.10 -14.60 -15.48
C SER A 96 -15.34 -15.37 -16.58
N ALA A 97 -14.09 -15.77 -16.34
CA ALA A 97 -13.29 -16.56 -17.27
C ALA A 97 -13.93 -17.95 -17.54
N ARG A 98 -14.46 -18.60 -16.50
CA ARG A 98 -15.19 -19.87 -16.63
C ARG A 98 -16.46 -19.71 -17.48
N LEU A 99 -17.18 -18.61 -17.33
CA LEU A 99 -18.34 -18.30 -18.17
C LEU A 99 -17.95 -18.12 -19.65
N LEU A 100 -16.74 -17.64 -19.92
CA LEU A 100 -16.16 -17.51 -21.27
C LEU A 100 -15.52 -18.81 -21.80
N GLY A 101 -15.68 -19.94 -21.10
CA GLY A 101 -15.16 -21.24 -21.53
C GLY A 101 -13.69 -21.51 -21.19
N ILE A 102 -13.05 -20.65 -20.39
CA ILE A 102 -11.70 -20.91 -19.86
C ILE A 102 -11.84 -21.84 -18.65
N HIS A 103 -11.51 -23.11 -18.85
CA HIS A 103 -11.55 -24.12 -17.81
C HIS A 103 -10.18 -24.21 -17.11
N ASP A 104 -10.20 -24.27 -15.79
CA ASP A 104 -9.02 -24.48 -14.95
C ASP A 104 -8.87 -25.96 -14.61
N ASP A 105 -7.64 -26.40 -14.36
CA ASP A 105 -7.32 -27.78 -13.94
C ASP A 105 -7.67 -28.06 -12.46
N GLY A 106 -8.23 -27.07 -11.76
CA GLY A 106 -8.59 -27.14 -10.36
C GLY A 106 -7.38 -27.11 -9.43
N THR A 107 -6.20 -26.68 -9.90
CA THR A 107 -4.99 -26.57 -9.07
C THR A 107 -4.89 -25.23 -8.36
N GLY A 108 -5.55 -24.18 -8.86
CA GLY A 108 -5.35 -22.80 -8.40
C GLY A 108 -4.39 -21.99 -9.29
N ALA A 109 -3.94 -22.57 -10.41
CA ALA A 109 -3.04 -21.89 -11.34
C ALA A 109 -3.70 -20.70 -12.04
N LEU A 110 -4.99 -20.82 -12.40
CA LEU A 110 -5.75 -19.71 -12.99
C LEU A 110 -5.92 -18.56 -11.99
N GLU A 111 -6.27 -18.85 -10.73
CA GLU A 111 -6.36 -17.87 -9.65
C GLU A 111 -5.03 -17.12 -9.47
N ALA A 112 -3.91 -17.86 -9.38
CA ALA A 112 -2.59 -17.28 -9.24
C ALA A 112 -2.20 -16.39 -10.44
N ALA A 113 -2.46 -16.85 -11.67
CA ALA A 113 -2.20 -16.08 -12.88
C ALA A 113 -3.01 -14.78 -12.93
N LEU A 114 -4.31 -14.84 -12.62
CA LEU A 114 -5.16 -13.66 -12.57
C LEU A 114 -4.77 -12.73 -11.43
N ALA A 115 -4.36 -13.24 -10.28
CA ALA A 115 -3.85 -12.43 -9.17
C ALA A 115 -2.56 -11.67 -9.55
N ILE A 116 -1.65 -12.30 -10.32
CA ILE A 116 -0.46 -11.64 -10.89
C ILE A 116 -0.88 -10.51 -11.83
N VAL A 117 -1.86 -10.74 -12.71
CA VAL A 117 -2.38 -9.70 -13.61
C VAL A 117 -2.98 -8.54 -12.82
N VAL A 118 -3.82 -8.84 -11.82
CA VAL A 118 -4.42 -7.82 -10.94
C VAL A 118 -3.34 -7.01 -10.22
N ALA A 119 -2.29 -7.65 -9.68
CA ALA A 119 -1.19 -6.95 -9.02
C ALA A 119 -0.45 -5.98 -9.97
N HIS A 120 -0.14 -6.42 -11.20
CA HIS A 120 0.50 -5.56 -12.20
C HIS A 120 -0.37 -4.39 -12.63
N VAL A 121 -1.65 -4.63 -12.92
CA VAL A 121 -2.61 -3.58 -13.32
C VAL A 121 -2.80 -2.59 -12.18
N ALA A 122 -3.00 -3.08 -10.96
CA ALA A 122 -3.14 -2.22 -9.78
C ALA A 122 -1.87 -1.39 -9.54
N HIS A 123 -0.67 -1.98 -9.68
CA HIS A 123 0.57 -1.22 -9.52
C HIS A 123 0.73 -0.14 -10.60
N LEU A 124 0.39 -0.45 -11.86
CA LEU A 124 0.42 0.56 -12.92
C LEU A 124 -0.54 1.72 -12.60
N PHE A 125 -1.76 1.42 -12.16
CA PHE A 125 -2.70 2.45 -11.75
C PHE A 125 -2.23 3.21 -10.50
N ALA A 126 -1.57 2.56 -9.54
CA ALA A 126 -0.95 3.24 -8.41
C ALA A 126 0.11 4.24 -8.86
N VAL A 127 0.99 3.87 -9.80
CA VAL A 127 2.00 4.77 -10.39
C VAL A 127 1.35 5.99 -11.05
N LEU A 128 0.32 5.77 -11.86
CA LEU A 128 -0.40 6.85 -12.54
C LEU A 128 -1.16 7.74 -11.55
N MET A 129 -1.81 7.16 -10.55
CA MET A 129 -2.51 7.94 -9.51
C MET A 129 -1.54 8.73 -8.65
N LEU A 130 -0.36 8.19 -8.31
CA LEU A 130 0.67 8.94 -7.60
C LEU A 130 1.16 10.13 -8.44
N TYR A 131 1.32 9.96 -9.74
CA TYR A 131 1.65 11.05 -10.66
C TYR A 131 0.58 12.16 -10.63
N GLU A 132 -0.70 11.81 -10.83
CA GLU A 132 -1.81 12.78 -10.83
C GLU A 132 -2.00 13.46 -9.47
N LEU A 133 -1.90 12.71 -8.37
CA LEU A 133 -1.95 13.22 -7.00
C LEU A 133 -0.84 14.24 -6.74
N THR A 134 0.39 13.92 -7.16
CA THR A 134 1.54 14.81 -6.96
C THR A 134 1.39 16.09 -7.79
N LEU A 135 0.89 15.98 -9.04
CA LEU A 135 0.55 17.15 -9.84
C LEU A 135 -0.51 18.02 -9.17
N LYS A 136 -1.59 17.42 -8.68
CA LYS A 136 -2.71 18.15 -8.04
C LYS A 136 -2.28 18.86 -6.76
N LEU A 137 -1.43 18.23 -5.92
CA LEU A 137 -1.01 18.79 -4.64
C LEU A 137 0.15 19.80 -4.71
N PHE A 138 1.05 19.64 -5.68
CA PHE A 138 2.29 20.42 -5.73
C PHE A 138 2.43 21.26 -7.00
N SER A 139 1.66 20.98 -8.07
CA SER A 139 1.80 21.65 -9.38
C SER A 139 3.25 21.63 -9.91
N ARG A 140 4.01 20.57 -9.61
CA ARG A 140 5.42 20.40 -10.00
C ARG A 140 5.58 19.15 -10.88
N PRO A 141 5.60 19.28 -12.22
CA PRO A 141 5.64 18.13 -13.13
C PRO A 141 6.85 17.23 -12.95
N ARG A 142 8.04 17.80 -12.71
CA ARG A 142 9.28 17.02 -12.47
C ARG A 142 9.21 16.22 -11.17
N LEU A 143 8.65 16.80 -10.11
CA LEU A 143 8.44 16.12 -8.85
C LEU A 143 7.46 14.95 -9.03
N ALA A 144 6.32 15.20 -9.70
CA ALA A 144 5.33 14.17 -9.98
C ALA A 144 5.89 13.00 -10.78
N PHE A 145 6.64 13.29 -11.85
CA PHE A 145 7.26 12.25 -12.67
C PHE A 145 8.27 11.42 -11.88
N LEU A 146 9.17 12.06 -11.13
CA LEU A 146 10.19 11.35 -10.35
C LEU A 146 9.57 10.53 -9.21
N SER A 147 8.57 11.05 -8.50
CA SER A 147 7.90 10.29 -7.44
C SER A 147 7.16 9.07 -7.98
N ALA A 148 6.49 9.18 -9.12
CA ALA A 148 5.86 8.04 -9.79
C ALA A 148 6.91 7.02 -10.27
N LEU A 149 8.04 7.48 -10.83
CA LEU A 149 9.14 6.61 -11.24
C LEU A 149 9.80 5.89 -10.05
N LEU A 150 9.95 6.57 -8.90
CA LEU A 150 10.44 5.94 -7.68
C LEU A 150 9.48 4.87 -7.14
N HIS A 151 8.16 5.04 -7.34
CA HIS A 151 7.20 3.99 -7.01
C HIS A 151 7.31 2.80 -7.96
N VAL A 152 7.52 3.02 -9.28
CA VAL A 152 7.86 1.94 -10.22
C VAL A 152 9.06 1.14 -9.70
N LEU A 153 10.14 1.82 -9.32
CA LEU A 153 11.39 1.25 -8.84
C LEU A 153 11.36 0.83 -7.36
N SER A 154 10.18 0.77 -6.73
CA SER A 154 10.06 0.54 -5.28
C SER A 154 10.86 -0.69 -4.81
N PRO A 155 11.51 -0.62 -3.62
CA PRO A 155 12.19 -1.76 -3.01
C PRO A 155 11.24 -2.93 -2.67
N ALA A 156 9.92 -2.73 -2.73
CA ALA A 156 8.95 -3.82 -2.64
C ALA A 156 9.07 -4.86 -3.78
N GLY A 157 9.71 -4.49 -4.92
CA GLY A 157 10.17 -5.44 -5.93
C GLY A 157 9.08 -6.41 -6.42
N LEU A 158 9.34 -7.72 -6.28
CA LEU A 158 8.42 -8.77 -6.72
C LEU A 158 7.12 -8.83 -5.93
N PHE A 159 7.04 -8.28 -4.72
CA PHE A 159 5.76 -8.19 -3.99
C PHE A 159 4.73 -7.33 -4.72
N LEU A 160 5.16 -6.40 -5.60
CA LEU A 160 4.26 -5.61 -6.45
C LEU A 160 3.97 -6.28 -7.81
N SER A 161 4.29 -7.57 -7.94
CA SER A 161 4.15 -8.37 -9.17
C SER A 161 3.52 -9.74 -8.89
N ALA A 162 3.71 -10.27 -7.68
CA ALA A 162 3.16 -11.52 -7.20
C ALA A 162 1.70 -11.38 -6.70
N PRO A 163 0.98 -12.49 -6.40
CA PRO A 163 -0.36 -12.51 -5.80
C PRO A 163 -0.42 -11.89 -4.38
N TYR A 164 -0.23 -10.57 -4.31
CA TYR A 164 -0.06 -9.79 -3.11
C TYR A 164 -0.96 -8.55 -3.17
N ALA A 165 -1.48 -8.11 -2.03
CA ALA A 165 -2.49 -7.05 -1.97
C ALA A 165 -1.90 -5.64 -1.90
N GLU A 166 -0.57 -5.51 -1.82
CA GLU A 166 0.19 -4.26 -1.69
C GLU A 166 -0.12 -3.29 -2.84
N SER A 167 -0.14 -3.79 -4.09
CA SER A 167 -0.42 -2.97 -5.27
C SER A 167 -1.86 -2.44 -5.28
N LEU A 168 -2.84 -3.24 -4.85
CA LEU A 168 -4.23 -2.79 -4.72
C LEU A 168 -4.38 -1.76 -3.61
N CYS A 169 -3.76 -2.01 -2.45
CA CYS A 169 -3.76 -1.07 -1.34
C CYS A 169 -3.13 0.28 -1.75
N ALA A 170 -2.01 0.27 -2.47
CA ALA A 170 -1.36 1.48 -2.96
C ALA A 170 -2.24 2.25 -3.96
N PHE A 171 -2.84 1.56 -4.93
CA PHE A 171 -3.75 2.18 -5.91
C PHE A 171 -4.93 2.87 -5.24
N PHE A 172 -5.68 2.14 -4.40
CA PHE A 172 -6.84 2.71 -3.72
C PHE A 172 -6.45 3.81 -2.74
N SER A 173 -5.31 3.70 -2.04
CA SER A 173 -4.82 4.78 -1.17
C SER A 173 -4.56 6.06 -1.98
N PHE A 174 -3.79 5.98 -3.08
CA PHE A 174 -3.51 7.16 -3.89
C PHE A 174 -4.76 7.72 -4.58
N ALA A 175 -5.69 6.87 -5.01
CA ALA A 175 -6.97 7.30 -5.57
C ALA A 175 -7.84 8.03 -4.53
N GLY A 176 -7.93 7.54 -3.30
CA GLY A 176 -8.67 8.20 -2.21
C GLY A 176 -8.06 9.56 -1.86
N TYR A 177 -6.73 9.64 -1.77
CA TYR A 177 -6.02 10.91 -1.56
C TYR A 177 -6.23 11.88 -2.73
N TYR A 178 -6.28 11.39 -3.96
CA TYR A 178 -6.57 12.21 -5.13
C TYR A 178 -7.97 12.83 -5.04
N VAL A 179 -8.99 12.04 -4.70
CA VAL A 179 -10.36 12.54 -4.51
C VAL A 179 -10.39 13.63 -3.43
N LEU A 180 -9.77 13.41 -2.27
CA LEU A 180 -9.68 14.45 -1.22
C LEU A 180 -8.98 15.72 -1.71
N SER A 181 -7.91 15.59 -2.49
CA SER A 181 -7.20 16.74 -3.06
C SER A 181 -8.04 17.51 -4.09
N CYS A 182 -8.96 16.85 -4.79
CA CYS A 182 -9.87 17.49 -5.74
C CYS A 182 -10.95 18.33 -5.06
N VAL A 183 -11.43 17.91 -3.89
CA VAL A 183 -12.46 18.65 -3.13
C VAL A 183 -11.89 19.55 -2.04
N SER A 184 -10.56 19.65 -1.91
CA SER A 184 -9.93 20.45 -0.85
C SER A 184 -10.25 21.96 -0.91
N ASP A 185 -10.57 22.47 -2.09
CA ASP A 185 -10.89 23.89 -2.31
C ASP A 185 -12.41 24.16 -2.28
N GLU A 186 -13.22 23.10 -2.25
CA GLU A 186 -14.67 23.23 -2.24
C GLU A 186 -15.13 23.70 -0.86
N PRO A 187 -16.17 24.55 -0.76
CA PRO A 187 -16.71 24.98 0.53
C PRO A 187 -17.12 23.79 1.39
N LYS A 188 -16.64 23.75 2.64
CA LYS A 188 -16.98 22.70 3.61
C LYS A 188 -18.50 22.62 3.79
N GLY A 189 -19.03 21.40 3.74
CA GLY A 189 -20.48 21.15 3.83
C GLY A 189 -21.25 21.35 2.52
N SER A 190 -20.62 21.79 1.44
CA SER A 190 -21.23 21.75 0.11
C SER A 190 -21.44 20.31 -0.36
N LEU A 191 -22.43 20.09 -1.24
CA LEU A 191 -22.72 18.75 -1.78
C LEU A 191 -21.49 18.09 -2.42
N ARG A 192 -20.71 18.86 -3.20
CA ARG A 192 -19.48 18.36 -3.85
C ARG A 192 -18.43 17.95 -2.84
N TRP A 193 -18.20 18.78 -1.83
CA TRP A 193 -17.25 18.48 -0.76
C TRP A 193 -17.66 17.22 0.01
N THR A 194 -18.92 17.17 0.47
CA THR A 194 -19.45 16.04 1.26
C THR A 194 -19.46 14.75 0.43
N ALA A 195 -19.89 14.79 -0.83
CA ALA A 195 -19.82 13.62 -1.72
C ALA A 195 -18.37 13.16 -1.95
N GLY A 196 -17.43 14.10 -2.09
CA GLY A 196 -16.00 13.81 -2.19
C GLY A 196 -15.43 13.12 -0.95
N GLN A 197 -15.82 13.56 0.26
CA GLN A 197 -15.42 12.90 1.51
C GLN A 197 -15.93 11.46 1.59
N VAL A 198 -17.21 11.24 1.27
CA VAL A 198 -17.83 9.90 1.26
C VAL A 198 -17.18 9.00 0.22
N LEU A 199 -16.96 9.50 -1.00
CA LEU A 199 -16.30 8.74 -2.07
C LEU A 199 -14.85 8.39 -1.70
N ALA A 200 -14.09 9.34 -1.16
CA ALA A 200 -12.74 9.08 -0.69
C ALA A 200 -12.74 8.01 0.41
N GLY A 201 -13.66 8.12 1.38
CA GLY A 201 -13.84 7.13 2.45
C GLY A 201 -14.13 5.73 1.93
N ALA A 202 -15.02 5.61 0.93
CA ALA A 202 -15.33 4.33 0.28
C ALA A 202 -14.09 3.74 -0.43
N ILE A 203 -13.35 4.55 -1.17
CA ILE A 203 -12.12 4.12 -1.87
C ILE A 203 -11.06 3.69 -0.85
N PHE A 204 -10.86 4.43 0.24
CA PHE A 204 -9.97 4.04 1.32
C PHE A 204 -10.46 2.77 2.04
N GLY A 205 -11.76 2.55 2.14
CA GLY A 205 -12.35 1.28 2.59
C GLY A 205 -11.90 0.10 1.73
N LEU A 206 -11.80 0.28 0.40
CA LEU A 206 -11.23 -0.73 -0.51
C LEU A 206 -9.73 -0.93 -0.30
N ALA A 207 -8.98 0.13 0.05
CA ALA A 207 -7.58 0.01 0.46
C ALA A 207 -7.46 -0.83 1.76
N THR A 208 -8.29 -0.55 2.76
CA THR A 208 -8.37 -1.32 4.02
C THR A 208 -8.79 -2.77 3.77
N ALA A 209 -9.73 -3.01 2.86
CA ALA A 209 -10.15 -4.35 2.46
C ALA A 209 -9.05 -5.10 1.69
N SER A 210 -8.11 -4.39 1.06
CA SER A 210 -6.93 -4.99 0.43
C SER A 210 -5.86 -5.31 1.47
N ARG A 211 -5.58 -4.39 2.40
CA ARG A 211 -4.69 -4.60 3.55
C ARG A 211 -5.11 -3.77 4.75
N SER A 212 -5.01 -4.36 5.94
CA SER A 212 -5.39 -3.74 7.22
C SER A 212 -4.70 -2.40 7.52
N ASN A 213 -3.46 -2.19 7.06
CA ASN A 213 -2.77 -0.90 7.23
C ASN A 213 -3.37 0.25 6.41
N GLY A 214 -4.26 -0.04 5.45
CA GLY A 214 -5.11 0.94 4.78
C GLY A 214 -6.02 1.72 5.75
N LEU A 215 -6.25 1.21 6.96
CA LEU A 215 -6.98 1.93 8.02
C LEU A 215 -6.32 3.27 8.37
N LEU A 216 -5.00 3.39 8.19
CA LEU A 216 -4.26 4.65 8.42
C LEU A 216 -4.68 5.77 7.45
N ASN A 217 -5.31 5.43 6.33
CA ASN A 217 -5.92 6.42 5.44
C ASN A 217 -7.15 7.11 6.05
N GLY A 218 -7.59 6.71 7.24
CA GLY A 218 -8.61 7.41 8.02
C GLY A 218 -8.11 8.71 8.68
N LEU A 219 -6.78 8.89 8.79
CA LEU A 219 -6.18 10.05 9.46
C LEU A 219 -6.59 11.43 8.91
N PRO A 220 -6.73 11.65 7.59
CA PRO A 220 -7.23 12.92 7.06
C PRO A 220 -8.62 13.29 7.60
N PHE A 221 -9.54 12.32 7.76
CA PHE A 221 -10.87 12.57 8.31
C PHE A 221 -10.81 12.96 9.78
N VAL A 222 -9.95 12.29 10.57
CA VAL A 222 -9.72 12.63 11.97
C VAL A 222 -9.12 14.03 12.09
N ALA A 223 -8.08 14.34 11.30
CA ALA A 223 -7.45 15.65 11.30
C ALA A 223 -8.43 16.77 10.94
N GLU A 224 -9.22 16.59 9.87
CA GLU A 224 -10.25 17.56 9.49
C GLU A 224 -11.35 17.70 10.54
N CYS A 225 -11.76 16.61 11.19
CA CYS A 225 -12.73 16.65 12.27
C CYS A 225 -12.22 17.45 13.49
N LEU A 226 -10.95 17.24 13.87
CA LEU A 226 -10.31 17.99 14.96
C LEU A 226 -10.21 19.49 14.63
N MET A 227 -9.83 19.84 13.39
CA MET A 227 -9.78 21.23 12.95
C MET A 227 -11.17 21.89 12.88
N PHE A 228 -12.22 21.10 12.60
CA PHE A 228 -13.60 21.57 12.50
C PHE A 228 -14.30 21.68 13.86
N LEU A 229 -13.80 21.01 14.91
CA LEU A 229 -14.44 20.94 16.23
C LEU A 229 -14.83 22.30 16.83
N PRO A 230 -14.00 23.37 16.78
CA PRO A 230 -14.39 24.68 17.32
C PRO A 230 -15.58 25.31 16.56
N SER A 231 -15.67 25.09 15.25
CA SER A 231 -16.80 25.58 14.43
C SER A 231 -18.09 24.84 14.74
N LEU A 232 -18.00 23.55 15.08
CA LEU A 232 -19.13 22.75 15.51
C LEU A 232 -19.65 23.20 16.89
N LEU A 233 -18.75 23.50 17.83
CA LEU A 233 -19.11 23.95 19.18
C LEU A 233 -19.80 25.33 19.19
N THR A 234 -19.44 26.21 18.25
CA THR A 234 -20.01 27.56 18.14
C THR A 234 -21.37 27.58 17.45
N SER A 235 -21.63 26.69 16.49
CA SER A 235 -22.92 26.59 15.81
C SER A 235 -23.29 25.11 15.53
N PRO A 236 -23.81 24.38 16.52
CA PRO A 236 -24.01 22.94 16.42
C PRO A 236 -25.14 22.53 15.46
N THR A 237 -26.12 23.39 15.22
CA THR A 237 -27.33 23.09 14.43
C THR A 237 -27.30 23.66 13.01
N GLY A 238 -26.20 24.28 12.59
CA GLY A 238 -26.05 24.79 11.22
C GLY A 238 -26.07 23.66 10.19
N LEU A 239 -26.91 23.78 9.15
CA LEU A 239 -27.04 22.75 8.11
C LEU A 239 -25.70 22.43 7.42
N THR A 240 -24.88 23.45 7.18
CA THR A 240 -23.52 23.32 6.63
C THR A 240 -22.58 22.57 7.58
N ASN A 241 -22.71 22.79 8.89
CA ASN A 241 -21.93 22.10 9.90
C ASN A 241 -22.34 20.63 10.03
N LEU A 242 -23.64 20.35 9.98
CA LEU A 242 -24.18 18.98 9.92
C LEU A 242 -23.73 18.25 8.65
N ALA A 243 -23.79 18.89 7.48
CA ALA A 243 -23.32 18.31 6.22
C ALA A 243 -21.80 18.07 6.21
N THR A 244 -21.02 18.95 6.86
CA THR A 244 -19.57 18.79 7.03
C THR A 244 -19.29 17.58 7.93
N LEU A 245 -19.93 17.52 9.10
CA LEU A 245 -19.77 16.41 10.04
C LEU A 245 -20.20 15.08 9.42
N PHE A 246 -21.32 15.07 8.70
CA PHE A 246 -21.80 13.89 7.97
C PHE A 246 -20.75 13.38 6.99
N GLY A 247 -20.17 14.24 6.15
CA GLY A 247 -19.13 13.86 5.19
C GLY A 247 -17.91 13.23 5.87
N LEU A 248 -17.43 13.85 6.96
CA LEU A 248 -16.26 13.37 7.70
C LEU A 248 -16.51 12.04 8.43
N VAL A 249 -17.65 11.93 9.13
CA VAL A 249 -17.99 10.73 9.91
C VAL A 249 -18.30 9.57 8.98
N VAL A 250 -19.13 9.76 7.96
CA VAL A 250 -19.45 8.69 7.01
C VAL A 250 -18.21 8.30 6.21
N GLY A 251 -17.41 9.27 5.75
CA GLY A 251 -16.14 8.98 5.08
C GLY A 251 -15.19 8.16 5.96
N GLY A 252 -14.99 8.57 7.22
CA GLY A 252 -14.16 7.85 8.19
C GLY A 252 -14.67 6.45 8.52
N LEU A 253 -15.99 6.28 8.71
CA LEU A 253 -16.61 4.97 8.94
C LEU A 253 -16.42 4.04 7.74
N LEU A 254 -16.54 4.57 6.51
CA LEU A 254 -16.31 3.80 5.30
C LEU A 254 -14.87 3.27 5.20
N VAL A 255 -13.87 4.01 5.69
CA VAL A 255 -12.48 3.49 5.79
C VAL A 255 -12.43 2.24 6.67
N ALA A 256 -13.13 2.26 7.80
CA ALA A 256 -13.14 1.16 8.77
C ALA A 256 -13.90 -0.08 8.26
N THR A 257 -14.85 0.06 7.34
CA THR A 257 -15.64 -1.07 6.81
C THR A 257 -14.77 -2.19 6.24
N GLY A 258 -13.65 -1.84 5.59
CA GLY A 258 -12.70 -2.82 5.03
C GLY A 258 -12.04 -3.73 6.09
N SER A 259 -12.04 -3.34 7.36
CA SER A 259 -11.59 -4.16 8.49
C SER A 259 -12.76 -4.75 9.29
N VAL A 260 -13.83 -3.99 9.50
CA VAL A 260 -14.97 -4.41 10.35
C VAL A 260 -15.79 -5.52 9.70
N ILE A 261 -16.05 -5.44 8.38
CA ILE A 261 -16.87 -6.45 7.69
C ILE A 261 -16.22 -7.86 7.77
N PRO A 262 -14.93 -8.05 7.44
CA PRO A 262 -14.28 -9.34 7.63
C PRO A 262 -14.35 -9.87 9.07
N GLN A 263 -14.18 -8.99 10.07
CA GLN A 263 -14.25 -9.38 11.48
C GLN A 263 -15.64 -9.89 11.85
N ALA A 264 -16.70 -9.21 11.39
CA ALA A 264 -18.08 -9.64 11.62
C ALA A 264 -18.39 -10.98 10.94
N LEU A 265 -17.94 -11.17 9.69
CA LEU A 265 -18.12 -12.44 8.96
C LEU A 265 -17.39 -13.61 9.64
N ALA A 266 -16.17 -13.38 10.13
CA ALA A 266 -15.45 -14.37 10.92
C ALA A 266 -16.15 -14.68 12.26
N TRP A 267 -16.65 -13.66 12.96
CA TRP A 267 -17.37 -13.86 14.21
C TRP A 267 -18.63 -14.70 14.00
N LEU A 268 -19.42 -14.41 12.97
CA LEU A 268 -20.58 -15.22 12.61
C LEU A 268 -20.19 -16.67 12.31
N ARG A 269 -19.04 -16.89 11.68
CA ARG A 269 -18.57 -18.23 11.32
C ARG A 269 -18.02 -19.05 12.50
N TYR A 270 -17.26 -18.43 13.40
CA TYR A 270 -16.50 -19.15 14.43
C TYR A 270 -17.04 -18.97 15.86
N CYS A 271 -17.88 -17.96 16.10
CA CYS A 271 -18.37 -17.63 17.44
C CYS A 271 -19.88 -17.79 17.59
N SER A 272 -20.67 -17.68 16.51
CA SER A 272 -22.13 -17.77 16.61
C SER A 272 -22.60 -19.23 16.64
N GLY A 273 -23.40 -19.60 17.66
CA GLY A 273 -24.05 -20.92 17.74
C GLY A 273 -23.12 -22.11 17.99
N VAL A 274 -21.89 -21.89 18.46
CA VAL A 274 -20.92 -22.95 18.74
C VAL A 274 -20.90 -23.34 20.22
N SER A 275 -20.74 -24.64 20.50
CA SER A 275 -20.63 -25.19 21.86
C SER A 275 -19.27 -24.89 22.51
N GLU A 276 -18.19 -24.86 21.73
CA GLU A 276 -16.84 -24.48 22.18
C GLU A 276 -16.37 -23.22 21.43
N ALA A 277 -16.63 -22.06 22.02
CA ALA A 277 -16.22 -20.79 21.42
C ALA A 277 -14.69 -20.60 21.47
N ARG A 278 -14.12 -20.05 20.40
CA ARG A 278 -12.69 -19.68 20.37
C ARG A 278 -12.39 -18.59 21.41
N PRO A 279 -11.17 -18.54 22.00
CA PRO A 279 -10.86 -17.59 23.08
C PRO A 279 -11.07 -16.12 22.72
N TRP A 280 -10.92 -15.76 21.45
CA TRP A 280 -11.12 -14.38 21.00
C TRP A 280 -12.59 -13.96 20.88
N CYS A 281 -13.52 -14.92 20.82
CA CYS A 281 -14.96 -14.65 20.80
C CYS A 281 -15.43 -14.00 22.12
N ALA A 282 -14.77 -14.30 23.23
CA ALA A 282 -15.11 -13.81 24.58
C ALA A 282 -14.39 -12.50 24.96
N ARG A 283 -13.52 -11.96 24.10
CA ARG A 283 -12.83 -10.67 24.35
C ARG A 283 -13.84 -9.52 24.27
N THR A 284 -13.62 -8.45 25.04
CA THR A 284 -14.48 -7.23 25.03
C THR A 284 -14.65 -6.65 23.62
N VAL A 285 -13.58 -6.69 22.83
CA VAL A 285 -13.62 -6.40 21.40
C VAL A 285 -13.13 -7.65 20.67
N PRO A 286 -14.05 -8.51 20.18
CA PRO A 286 -13.69 -9.71 19.43
C PRO A 286 -12.96 -9.33 18.14
N SER A 287 -11.83 -9.97 17.88
CA SER A 287 -11.02 -9.72 16.69
C SER A 287 -10.28 -10.99 16.27
N ILE A 288 -10.76 -11.63 15.20
CA ILE A 288 -10.05 -12.76 14.59
C ILE A 288 -8.68 -12.30 14.08
N TYR A 289 -8.58 -11.09 13.53
CA TYR A 289 -7.32 -10.59 12.99
C TYR A 289 -6.26 -10.47 14.09
N THR A 290 -6.59 -9.82 15.21
CA THR A 290 -5.66 -9.67 16.34
C THR A 290 -5.31 -11.03 16.94
N PHE A 291 -6.29 -11.91 17.09
CA PHE A 291 -6.06 -13.26 17.58
C PHE A 291 -5.12 -14.05 16.68
N VAL A 292 -5.33 -14.01 15.36
CA VAL A 292 -4.50 -14.74 14.41
C VAL A 292 -3.08 -14.21 14.37
N GLN A 293 -2.92 -12.88 14.33
CA GLN A 293 -1.62 -12.22 14.39
C GLN A 293 -0.86 -12.64 15.65
N GLU A 294 -1.55 -12.67 16.80
CA GLU A 294 -0.96 -13.05 18.08
C GLU A 294 -0.63 -14.55 18.19
N HIS A 295 -1.60 -15.40 17.86
CA HIS A 295 -1.58 -16.83 18.14
C HIS A 295 -0.81 -17.65 17.09
N TYR A 296 -1.01 -17.35 15.81
CA TYR A 296 -0.37 -18.11 14.72
C TYR A 296 0.93 -17.47 14.25
N TRP A 297 1.04 -16.14 14.34
CA TRP A 297 2.18 -15.41 13.80
C TRP A 297 3.07 -14.78 14.88
N GLY A 298 2.70 -14.84 16.16
CA GLY A 298 3.53 -14.30 17.25
C GLY A 298 3.67 -12.77 17.25
N VAL A 299 2.85 -12.06 16.47
CA VAL A 299 2.86 -10.59 16.34
C VAL A 299 2.30 -9.96 17.61
N GLY A 300 2.96 -8.90 18.09
CA GLY A 300 2.55 -8.19 19.29
C GLY A 300 3.60 -7.19 19.74
N LEU A 301 3.23 -6.34 20.70
CA LEU A 301 4.10 -5.27 21.18
C LEU A 301 5.42 -5.84 21.73
N PHE A 302 6.52 -5.41 21.13
CA PHE A 302 7.90 -5.80 21.35
C PHE A 302 8.22 -7.31 21.24
N ARG A 303 7.28 -8.15 20.81
CA ARG A 303 7.49 -9.61 20.69
C ARG A 303 8.57 -9.97 19.67
N TYR A 304 8.78 -9.11 18.67
CA TYR A 304 9.80 -9.33 17.64
C TYR A 304 11.22 -8.94 18.06
N TRP A 305 11.39 -8.26 19.20
CA TRP A 305 12.68 -7.81 19.71
C TRP A 305 13.45 -8.95 20.38
N THR A 306 14.05 -9.78 19.55
CA THR A 306 14.94 -10.87 19.97
C THR A 306 16.31 -10.68 19.31
N LEU A 307 17.38 -11.16 19.96
CA LEU A 307 18.73 -11.06 19.41
C LEU A 307 18.86 -11.75 18.05
N SER A 308 18.13 -12.85 17.84
CA SER A 308 18.09 -13.56 16.56
C SER A 308 17.47 -12.74 15.42
N ASN A 309 16.58 -11.79 15.73
CA ASN A 309 15.90 -10.97 14.73
C ASN A 309 16.66 -9.68 14.38
N VAL A 310 17.78 -9.37 15.06
CA VAL A 310 18.58 -8.16 14.80
C VAL A 310 18.94 -7.98 13.31
N PRO A 311 19.34 -9.02 12.55
CA PRO A 311 19.59 -8.87 11.11
C PRO A 311 18.39 -8.36 10.31
N LEU A 312 17.16 -8.73 10.70
CA LEU A 312 15.92 -8.30 10.03
C LEU A 312 15.61 -6.82 10.33
N PHE A 313 15.91 -6.35 11.53
CA PHE A 313 15.86 -4.92 11.85
C PHE A 313 16.88 -4.12 11.03
N ILE A 314 18.10 -4.63 10.86
CA ILE A 314 19.13 -4.00 10.03
C ILE A 314 18.65 -3.92 8.57
N LEU A 315 18.04 -4.99 8.05
CA LEU A 315 17.51 -5.00 6.69
C LEU A 315 16.36 -4.01 6.49
N ALA A 316 15.49 -3.87 7.49
CA ALA A 316 14.36 -2.94 7.48
C ALA A 316 14.77 -1.46 7.71
N ALA A 317 15.92 -1.23 8.33
CA ALA A 317 16.36 0.09 8.79
C ALA A 317 16.38 1.18 7.70
N PRO A 318 16.85 0.94 6.45
CA PRO A 318 16.85 1.97 5.42
C PRO A 318 15.44 2.50 5.10
N VAL A 319 14.46 1.59 4.96
CA VAL A 319 13.07 1.99 4.66
C VAL A 319 12.44 2.66 5.87
N LEU A 320 12.65 2.14 7.09
CA LEU A 320 12.17 2.77 8.32
C LEU A 320 12.72 4.19 8.48
N GLY A 321 14.03 4.36 8.30
CA GLY A 321 14.69 5.66 8.37
C GLY A 321 14.11 6.63 7.34
N LEU A 322 13.89 6.20 6.09
CA LEU A 322 13.27 7.02 5.06
C LEU A 322 11.85 7.45 5.43
N LEU A 323 11.01 6.55 5.92
CA LEU A 323 9.63 6.87 6.32
C LEU A 323 9.60 7.86 7.50
N VAL A 324 10.43 7.64 8.52
CA VAL A 324 10.50 8.50 9.71
C VAL A 324 11.08 9.88 9.36
N ILE A 325 12.24 9.94 8.70
CA ILE A 325 12.91 11.22 8.36
C ILE A 325 12.02 12.04 7.43
N SER A 326 11.54 11.45 6.33
CA SER A 326 10.71 12.18 5.38
C SER A 326 9.38 12.62 6.00
N GLY A 327 8.77 11.80 6.85
CA GLY A 327 7.55 12.15 7.55
C GLY A 327 7.72 13.27 8.55
N CYS A 328 8.72 13.16 9.42
CA CYS A 328 9.04 14.20 10.39
C CYS A 328 9.40 15.52 9.70
N GLU A 329 10.25 15.53 8.66
CA GLU A 329 10.58 16.75 7.92
C GLU A 329 9.38 17.41 7.25
N VAL A 330 8.39 16.64 6.79
CA VAL A 330 7.16 17.18 6.20
C VAL A 330 6.24 17.75 7.28
N MET A 331 6.13 17.07 8.42
CA MET A 331 5.31 17.50 9.55
C MET A 331 5.87 18.75 10.26
N THR A 332 7.19 18.89 10.38
CA THR A 332 7.84 20.04 11.02
C THR A 332 8.01 21.24 10.08
N GLY A 333 7.59 21.13 8.81
CA GLY A 333 7.74 22.20 7.81
C GLY A 333 9.19 22.40 7.32
N MET A 334 10.12 21.51 7.69
CA MET A 334 11.55 21.59 7.32
C MET A 334 11.86 21.09 5.90
N SER A 335 10.85 20.61 5.16
CA SER A 335 11.04 19.99 3.86
C SER A 335 11.35 20.97 2.72
N GLY A 336 12.42 20.70 1.96
CA GLY A 336 12.69 21.30 0.65
C GLY A 336 11.65 21.00 -0.45
N LEU A 337 10.56 20.28 -0.14
CA LEU A 337 9.36 20.17 -0.97
C LEU A 337 8.76 21.55 -1.31
N THR A 338 9.00 22.55 -0.46
CA THR A 338 8.66 23.97 -0.65
C THR A 338 9.84 24.84 -1.13
N ARG A 339 11.10 24.37 -1.09
CA ARG A 339 12.23 25.11 -1.70
C ARG A 339 12.27 24.82 -3.21
N THR A 340 12.05 25.86 -4.00
CA THR A 340 12.33 25.88 -5.43
C THR A 340 13.75 26.41 -5.67
N PRO A 341 14.64 25.69 -6.36
CA PRO A 341 15.87 26.25 -6.89
C PRO A 341 15.69 27.09 -8.16
N MET A 342 14.45 27.23 -8.68
CA MET A 342 14.24 27.78 -10.04
C MET A 342 12.88 28.45 -10.30
N ALA A 343 12.18 28.94 -9.28
CA ALA A 343 10.95 29.71 -9.48
C ALA A 343 11.12 31.14 -8.95
N ASP A 344 11.08 32.09 -9.88
CA ASP A 344 11.20 33.54 -9.66
C ASP A 344 9.92 34.17 -9.02
N LYS A 345 9.00 33.34 -8.53
CA LYS A 345 7.79 33.79 -7.83
C LYS A 345 7.44 32.86 -6.68
N PRO A 346 7.10 33.40 -5.49
CA PRO A 346 6.57 32.60 -4.40
C PRO A 346 5.28 31.92 -4.86
N VAL A 347 5.18 30.60 -4.62
CA VAL A 347 3.93 29.87 -4.73
C VAL A 347 2.92 30.56 -3.80
N PRO A 348 1.69 30.88 -4.25
CA PRO A 348 0.68 31.44 -3.37
C PRO A 348 0.50 30.55 -2.14
N GLN A 349 0.32 31.16 -0.97
CA GLN A 349 0.08 30.48 0.31
C GLN A 349 -0.82 29.26 0.10
N ARG A 350 -0.31 28.07 0.46
CA ARG A 350 -1.11 26.85 0.44
C ARG A 350 -2.32 27.03 1.34
N ASP A 351 -3.51 26.76 0.81
CA ASP A 351 -4.73 26.61 1.62
C ASP A 351 -4.48 25.61 2.76
N GLY A 352 -4.92 25.97 3.97
CA GLY A 352 -4.68 25.19 5.19
C GLY A 352 -5.10 23.72 5.08
N THR A 353 -6.19 23.43 4.35
CA THR A 353 -6.70 22.07 4.10
C THR A 353 -5.76 21.20 3.27
N ARG A 354 -5.16 21.72 2.19
CA ARG A 354 -4.18 20.96 1.39
C ARG A 354 -2.91 20.66 2.19
N SER A 355 -2.51 21.60 3.05
CA SER A 355 -1.40 21.39 3.98
C SER A 355 -1.73 20.29 4.99
N ALA A 356 -2.93 20.33 5.60
CA ALA A 356 -3.38 19.33 6.54
C ALA A 356 -3.49 17.92 5.94
N LEU A 357 -3.90 17.80 4.67
CA LEU A 357 -3.93 16.54 3.94
C LEU A 357 -2.52 15.93 3.81
N VAL A 358 -1.54 16.71 3.35
CA VAL A 358 -0.14 16.26 3.21
C VAL A 358 0.47 15.90 4.57
N ILE A 359 0.19 16.69 5.62
CA ILE A 359 0.62 16.40 6.99
C ILE A 359 -0.01 15.09 7.48
N SER A 360 -1.29 14.84 7.20
CA SER A 360 -1.98 13.60 7.58
C SER A 360 -1.37 12.38 6.88
N MET A 361 -0.96 12.51 5.61
CA MET A 361 -0.22 11.48 4.88
C MET A 361 1.15 11.21 5.50
N ALA A 362 1.85 12.26 5.94
CA ALA A 362 3.13 12.13 6.62
C ALA A 362 2.98 11.46 7.99
N ALA A 363 1.95 11.84 8.76
CA ALA A 363 1.64 11.21 10.04
C ALA A 363 1.29 9.73 9.87
N ALA A 364 0.52 9.36 8.83
CA ALA A 364 0.20 7.97 8.51
C ALA A 364 1.44 7.12 8.28
N GLN A 365 2.43 7.64 7.55
CA GLN A 365 3.66 6.90 7.28
C GLN A 365 4.54 6.76 8.54
N VAL A 366 4.62 7.80 9.38
CA VAL A 366 5.41 7.76 10.62
C VAL A 366 4.77 6.77 11.58
N LEU A 367 3.44 6.80 11.70
CA LEU A 367 2.70 5.84 12.51
C LEU A 367 2.91 4.40 12.01
N LEU A 368 2.91 4.18 10.69
CA LEU A 368 3.27 2.87 10.12
C LEU A 368 4.68 2.42 10.54
N ALA A 369 5.67 3.31 10.44
CA ALA A 369 7.05 2.98 10.82
C ALA A 369 7.16 2.66 12.32
N VAL A 370 6.48 3.42 13.19
CA VAL A 370 6.41 3.16 14.63
C VAL A 370 5.76 1.80 14.90
N LEU A 371 4.65 1.48 14.25
CA LEU A 371 3.99 0.18 14.38
C LEU A 371 4.88 -0.97 13.87
N ALA A 372 5.63 -0.75 12.80
CA ALA A 372 6.57 -1.75 12.29
C ALA A 372 7.75 -2.01 13.24
N ILE A 373 8.28 -0.97 13.90
CA ILE A 373 9.35 -1.08 14.89
C ILE A 373 8.85 -1.75 16.17
N THR A 374 7.63 -1.42 16.60
CA THR A 374 7.14 -1.82 17.93
C THR A 374 6.34 -3.10 17.92
N THR A 375 5.60 -3.41 16.85
CA THR A 375 4.53 -4.42 16.90
C THR A 375 4.66 -5.47 15.80
N TYR A 376 4.98 -5.09 14.57
CA TYR A 376 5.00 -6.02 13.44
C TYR A 376 6.29 -6.85 13.37
N HIS A 377 6.27 -7.87 12.52
CA HIS A 377 7.50 -8.43 11.95
C HIS A 377 8.15 -7.37 11.07
N VAL A 378 9.18 -6.70 11.59
CA VAL A 378 9.73 -5.43 11.07
C VAL A 378 10.06 -5.46 9.57
N GLN A 379 10.49 -6.61 9.05
CA GLN A 379 10.90 -6.80 7.67
C GLN A 379 9.78 -6.59 6.65
N ILE A 380 8.51 -6.72 7.05
CA ILE A 380 7.38 -6.46 6.15
C ILE A 380 7.28 -4.98 5.75
N ILE A 381 8.02 -4.08 6.39
CA ILE A 381 7.96 -2.65 6.10
C ILE A 381 8.32 -2.34 4.65
N THR A 382 9.27 -3.08 4.06
CA THR A 382 9.77 -2.86 2.71
C THR A 382 8.69 -3.06 1.65
N ARG A 383 7.74 -3.97 1.90
CA ARG A 383 6.57 -4.19 1.04
C ARG A 383 5.42 -3.22 1.32
N ILE A 384 5.06 -2.98 2.59
CA ILE A 384 3.87 -2.17 2.93
C ILE A 384 4.11 -0.66 2.79
N ALA A 385 5.37 -0.20 2.83
CA ALA A 385 5.74 1.20 2.59
C ALA A 385 5.36 1.68 1.17
N SER A 386 5.17 0.76 0.22
CA SER A 386 4.78 1.06 -1.16
C SER A 386 3.47 1.86 -1.26
N GLY A 387 2.55 1.71 -0.30
CA GLY A 387 1.28 2.44 -0.26
C GLY A 387 1.35 3.88 0.24
N TYR A 388 2.53 4.39 0.62
CA TYR A 388 2.70 5.72 1.24
C TYR A 388 3.47 6.63 0.29
N ALA A 389 2.93 7.82 -0.01
CA ALA A 389 3.47 8.69 -1.06
C ALA A 389 4.67 9.57 -0.61
N VAL A 390 4.72 9.91 0.69
CA VAL A 390 5.52 11.04 1.16
C VAL A 390 7.03 10.81 1.03
N TRP A 391 7.53 9.61 1.35
CA TRP A 391 8.94 9.28 1.16
C TRP A 391 9.37 9.28 -0.33
N TYR A 392 8.46 9.01 -1.27
CA TYR A 392 8.72 9.18 -2.71
C TYR A 392 8.81 10.66 -3.11
N TRP A 393 7.95 11.51 -2.55
CA TRP A 393 8.02 12.97 -2.75
C TRP A 393 9.33 13.54 -2.19
N TRP A 394 9.69 13.11 -0.98
CA TRP A 394 10.92 13.54 -0.33
C TRP A 394 12.15 13.11 -1.12
N THR A 395 12.23 11.84 -1.52
CA THR A 395 13.35 11.32 -2.32
C THR A 395 13.44 12.02 -3.68
N ALA A 396 12.31 12.25 -4.35
CA ALA A 396 12.27 13.02 -5.60
C ALA A 396 12.73 14.47 -5.40
N SER A 397 12.37 15.11 -4.28
CA SER A 397 12.83 16.46 -3.95
C SER A 397 14.34 16.51 -3.74
N CYS A 398 14.92 15.49 -3.10
CA CYS A 398 16.38 15.37 -2.95
C CYS A 398 17.08 15.22 -4.29
N LEU A 399 16.53 14.43 -5.22
CA LEU A 399 17.07 14.28 -6.58
C LEU A 399 17.02 15.57 -7.43
N LEU A 400 16.06 16.44 -7.14
CA LEU A 400 15.87 17.73 -7.81
C LEU A 400 16.63 18.89 -7.14
N ASP A 401 17.31 18.62 -6.02
CA ASP A 401 18.02 19.66 -5.29
C ASP A 401 19.36 19.97 -5.95
N ASN A 402 19.46 21.13 -6.60
CA ASN A 402 20.68 21.64 -7.24
C ASN A 402 21.50 22.52 -6.28
N GLY A 403 21.41 22.29 -4.97
CA GLY A 403 22.17 23.03 -3.96
C GLY A 403 23.69 22.98 -4.22
N ALA A 404 24.39 24.05 -3.84
CA ALA A 404 25.81 24.24 -4.13
C ALA A 404 26.74 23.17 -3.52
N ASP A 405 26.28 22.44 -2.49
CA ASP A 405 27.03 21.36 -1.84
C ASP A 405 26.75 19.96 -2.41
N GLY A 406 25.72 19.80 -3.26
CA GLY A 406 25.34 18.55 -3.92
C GLY A 406 24.92 17.39 -2.98
N LYS A 407 24.84 17.62 -1.66
CA LYS A 407 24.70 16.54 -0.67
C LYS A 407 23.34 15.86 -0.74
N ARG A 408 22.25 16.62 -0.87
CA ARG A 408 20.89 16.06 -0.97
C ARG A 408 20.69 15.30 -2.29
N GLN A 409 21.25 15.79 -3.39
CA GLN A 409 21.23 15.09 -4.67
C GLN A 409 21.97 13.75 -4.59
N GLY A 410 23.17 13.74 -4.00
CA GLY A 410 23.94 12.52 -3.75
C GLY A 410 23.23 11.54 -2.82
N LEU A 411 22.51 12.03 -1.81
CA LEU A 411 21.64 11.20 -0.96
C LEU A 411 20.50 10.57 -1.76
N GLY A 412 19.79 11.36 -2.58
CA GLY A 412 18.75 10.85 -3.48
C GLY A 412 19.27 9.76 -4.41
N GLY A 413 20.45 9.95 -5.01
CA GLY A 413 21.09 8.95 -5.86
C GLY A 413 21.37 7.64 -5.12
N ARG A 414 21.91 7.70 -3.89
CA ARG A 414 22.14 6.50 -3.06
C ARG A 414 20.86 5.76 -2.72
N ILE A 415 19.77 6.49 -2.46
CA ILE A 415 18.44 5.90 -2.20
C ILE A 415 17.93 5.15 -3.44
N VAL A 416 18.07 5.73 -4.63
CA VAL A 416 17.69 5.07 -5.89
C VAL A 416 18.53 3.81 -6.13
N THR A 417 19.83 3.86 -5.89
CA THR A 417 20.70 2.67 -5.98
C THR A 417 20.24 1.60 -5.00
N PHE A 418 19.92 1.97 -3.75
CA PHE A 418 19.34 1.04 -2.78
C PHE A 418 18.04 0.42 -3.28
N PHE A 419 17.11 1.21 -3.83
CA PHE A 419 15.83 0.70 -4.36
C PHE A 419 16.04 -0.39 -5.41
N VAL A 420 16.88 -0.09 -6.41
CA VAL A 420 17.14 -0.99 -7.53
C VAL A 420 17.87 -2.26 -7.07
N MET A 421 18.93 -2.12 -6.27
CA MET A 421 19.69 -3.27 -5.78
C MET A 421 18.86 -4.14 -4.85
N TYR A 422 18.14 -3.53 -3.90
CA TYR A 422 17.30 -4.27 -2.97
C TYR A 422 16.19 -5.01 -3.70
N ALA A 423 15.46 -4.37 -4.63
CA ALA A 423 14.42 -5.04 -5.41
C ALA A 423 14.94 -6.20 -6.26
N ALA A 424 16.15 -6.09 -6.82
CA ALA A 424 16.77 -7.17 -7.59
C ALA A 424 17.18 -8.36 -6.70
N ILE A 425 17.86 -8.08 -5.57
CA ILE A 425 18.28 -9.12 -4.59
C ILE A 425 17.04 -9.79 -3.98
N GLN A 426 16.08 -9.00 -3.53
CA GLN A 426 14.77 -9.44 -3.03
C GLN A 426 14.07 -10.32 -4.05
N GLY A 427 14.14 -9.96 -5.33
CA GLY A 427 13.54 -10.73 -6.42
C GLY A 427 14.13 -12.13 -6.55
N VAL A 428 15.46 -12.25 -6.46
CA VAL A 428 16.15 -13.54 -6.47
C VAL A 428 15.72 -14.40 -5.27
N LEU A 429 15.79 -13.83 -4.06
CA LEU A 429 15.44 -14.54 -2.83
C LEU A 429 13.98 -15.01 -2.86
N PHE A 430 13.06 -14.12 -3.22
CA PHE A 430 11.63 -14.41 -3.29
C PHE A 430 11.32 -15.53 -4.28
N ALA A 431 11.85 -15.47 -5.50
CA ALA A 431 11.59 -16.45 -6.56
C ALA A 431 12.17 -17.84 -6.24
N SER A 432 13.15 -17.91 -5.34
CA SER A 432 13.77 -19.15 -4.84
C SER A 432 13.16 -19.65 -3.52
N PHE A 433 12.08 -19.02 -3.01
CA PHE A 433 11.49 -19.32 -1.68
C PHE A 433 12.48 -19.13 -0.52
N LEU A 434 13.47 -18.26 -0.68
CA LEU A 434 14.33 -17.81 0.42
C LEU A 434 13.72 -16.58 1.09
N PRO A 435 13.95 -16.37 2.41
CA PRO A 435 13.42 -15.21 3.12
C PRO A 435 13.84 -13.93 2.38
N PRO A 436 12.89 -13.23 1.73
CA PRO A 436 13.19 -12.09 0.87
C PRO A 436 13.25 -10.77 1.64
N ALA A 437 12.99 -10.83 2.94
CA ALA A 437 12.82 -9.74 3.88
C ALA A 437 13.45 -10.14 5.22
#